data_AF-A0A6F8YA25-F1
#
_entry.id   AF-A0A6F8YA25-F1
#
_cell.length_a   1.000
_cell.length_b   1.000
_cell.length_c   1.000
_cell.angle_alpha   90.00
_cell.angle_beta   90.00
_cell.angle_gamma   90.00
#
_symmetry.space_group_name_H-M   'P 1'
#
loop_
_entity.id
_entity.type
_entity.pdbx_description
1 polymer ?
#
loop_
_entity_poly.entity_id
_entity_poly.type
_entity_poly.pdbx_seq_one_letter_code
_entity_poly.pdbx_strand_id
1 'polypeptide(L)'
;MLGPGTSVTQQAMMLLADNGATAVWVGERGVRYYAHGRPLARSSRLLIAQATAVSHRDRRLRVAREMYRMRFPGEDTTNLTMQQLRGKEGARVRRCYREHAERTGVTWNNREYNPDDFSGSDPVNQALSAAHACLYGVVHAVIVAVGASPGLGFVHTGHDRSFVYDIADLYKADITIPVAFDIAASGSADIGPDTRRAVRDRVHDGALLDRCVRDIRSLLLTPTPSGPIDEQWLDDDAENDSVRLWDEDGEELASGRNYGGGEVDF
;
A
#
# COMPACT_ATOMS: atom_id res chain seq x y z
N MET A 1 -7.15 1.09 -15.54
CA MET A 1 -8.12 0.87 -14.44
C MET A 1 -9.52 0.75 -15.04
N LEU A 2 -10.30 -0.26 -14.64
CA LEU A 2 -11.63 -0.55 -15.19
C LEU A 2 -12.67 -0.24 -14.11
N GLY A 3 -13.52 0.76 -14.35
CA GLY A 3 -14.54 1.23 -13.40
C GLY A 3 -15.89 0.50 -13.51
N PRO A 4 -16.87 0.84 -12.67
CA PRO A 4 -18.24 0.30 -12.77
C PRO A 4 -18.85 0.54 -14.17
N GLY A 5 -19.63 -0.43 -14.66
CA GLY A 5 -20.25 -0.35 -15.99
C GLY A 5 -19.31 -0.65 -17.16
N THR A 6 -18.04 -1.00 -16.89
CA THR A 6 -17.08 -1.35 -17.94
C THR A 6 -17.21 -2.82 -18.34
N SER A 7 -17.39 -3.08 -19.63
CA SER A 7 -17.17 -4.40 -20.23
C SER A 7 -15.84 -4.39 -21.00
N VAL A 8 -15.13 -5.50 -20.99
CA VAL A 8 -13.85 -5.66 -21.71
C VAL A 8 -13.84 -7.01 -22.40
N THR A 9 -13.47 -7.04 -23.67
CA THR A 9 -13.38 -8.29 -24.43
C THR A 9 -12.11 -9.04 -24.09
N GLN A 10 -12.10 -10.34 -24.35
CA GLN A 10 -10.93 -11.18 -24.16
C GLN A 10 -9.73 -10.68 -24.99
N GLN A 11 -9.96 -10.23 -26.22
CA GLN A 11 -8.91 -9.68 -27.10
C GLN A 11 -8.32 -8.38 -26.57
N ALA A 12 -9.13 -7.50 -25.96
CA ALA A 12 -8.62 -6.29 -25.32
C ALA A 12 -7.74 -6.63 -24.11
N MET A 13 -8.13 -7.64 -23.32
CA MET A 13 -7.32 -8.13 -22.20
C MET A 13 -6.00 -8.77 -22.65
N MET A 14 -6.01 -9.54 -23.75
CA MET A 14 -4.78 -10.07 -24.37
C MET A 14 -3.86 -8.93 -24.80
N LEU A 15 -4.39 -7.93 -25.51
CA LEU A 15 -3.59 -6.79 -25.97
C LEU A 15 -2.93 -6.04 -24.79
N LEU A 16 -3.66 -5.82 -23.70
CA LEU A 16 -3.09 -5.22 -22.49
C LEU A 16 -1.94 -6.08 -21.92
N ALA A 17 -2.11 -7.40 -21.91
CA ALA A 17 -1.07 -8.33 -21.49
C ALA A 17 0.14 -8.36 -22.46
N ASP A 18 -0.05 -8.21 -23.76
CA ASP A 18 1.10 -8.20 -24.68
C ASP A 18 1.90 -6.89 -24.56
N ASN A 19 1.24 -5.78 -24.21
CA ASN A 19 1.84 -4.45 -24.15
C ASN A 19 2.37 -4.02 -22.77
N GLY A 20 2.54 -4.96 -21.83
CA GLY A 20 3.07 -4.61 -20.50
C GLY A 20 2.12 -3.78 -19.63
N ALA A 21 0.82 -3.78 -19.93
CA ALA A 21 -0.19 -3.10 -19.13
C ALA A 21 -0.86 -4.05 -18.13
N THR A 22 -1.50 -3.47 -17.11
CA THR A 22 -2.33 -4.19 -16.14
C THR A 22 -3.77 -3.68 -16.18
N ALA A 23 -4.70 -4.59 -15.90
CA ALA A 23 -6.07 -4.24 -15.56
C ALA A 23 -6.25 -4.35 -14.05
N VAL A 24 -6.70 -3.26 -13.45
CA VAL A 24 -7.21 -3.25 -12.08
C VAL A 24 -8.67 -2.86 -12.14
N TRP A 25 -9.55 -3.75 -11.68
CA TRP A 25 -10.97 -3.49 -11.52
C TRP A 25 -11.17 -2.71 -10.24
N VAL A 26 -11.72 -1.52 -10.41
CA VAL A 26 -11.87 -0.55 -9.35
C VAL A 26 -13.28 0.02 -9.33
N GLY A 27 -13.65 0.62 -8.20
CA GLY A 27 -14.81 1.52 -8.11
C GLY A 27 -14.58 2.79 -8.93
N GLU A 28 -15.56 3.69 -8.91
CA GLU A 28 -15.48 4.97 -9.61
C GLU A 28 -14.15 5.69 -9.29
N ARG A 29 -13.39 6.07 -10.34
CA ARG A 29 -12.09 6.75 -10.26
C ARG A 29 -11.05 6.10 -9.31
N GLY A 30 -11.00 4.77 -9.20
CA GLY A 30 -9.92 4.08 -8.46
C GLY A 30 -10.14 3.97 -6.95
N VAL A 31 -11.28 4.46 -6.46
CA VAL A 31 -11.58 4.62 -5.04
C VAL A 31 -11.78 3.28 -4.34
N ARG A 32 -12.34 2.27 -5.00
CA ARG A 32 -12.46 0.91 -4.44
C ARG A 32 -11.58 -0.03 -5.24
N TYR A 33 -10.94 -0.98 -4.59
CA TYR A 33 -10.30 -2.10 -5.27
C TYR A 33 -11.23 -3.32 -5.27
N TYR A 34 -11.33 -4.03 -6.38
CA TYR A 34 -12.05 -5.30 -6.49
C TYR A 34 -11.12 -6.46 -6.83
N ALA A 35 -10.40 -6.36 -7.94
CA ALA A 35 -9.51 -7.40 -8.45
C ALA A 35 -8.44 -6.78 -9.37
N HIS A 36 -7.38 -7.52 -9.68
CA HIS A 36 -6.41 -7.18 -10.71
C HIS A 36 -6.08 -8.39 -11.57
N GLY A 37 -5.58 -8.14 -12.78
CA GLY A 37 -4.95 -9.15 -13.63
C GLY A 37 -3.54 -9.46 -13.14
N ARG A 38 -2.55 -9.34 -14.02
CA ARG A 38 -1.13 -9.45 -13.63
C ARG A 38 -0.55 -8.10 -13.15
N PRO A 39 0.50 -8.06 -12.33
CA PRO A 39 1.22 -6.82 -11.99
C PRO A 39 1.78 -6.08 -13.23
N LEU A 40 2.08 -4.77 -13.09
CA LEU A 40 2.89 -4.05 -14.10
C LEU A 40 4.38 -4.41 -13.99
N ALA A 41 4.82 -4.76 -12.78
CA ALA A 41 6.17 -5.23 -12.56
C ALA A 41 6.43 -6.50 -13.39
N ARG A 42 7.49 -6.45 -14.20
CA ARG A 42 8.01 -7.61 -14.94
C ARG A 42 9.05 -8.39 -14.14
N SER A 43 9.64 -7.76 -13.13
CA SER A 43 10.57 -8.39 -12.18
C SER A 43 9.88 -8.68 -10.85
N SER A 44 10.33 -9.73 -10.17
CA SER A 44 9.95 -10.10 -8.81
C SER A 44 10.71 -9.31 -7.73
N ARG A 45 11.59 -8.37 -8.12
CA ARG A 45 12.46 -7.59 -7.23
C ARG A 45 11.78 -7.06 -5.97
N LEU A 46 10.68 -6.32 -6.13
CA LEU A 46 9.94 -5.74 -5.01
C LEU A 46 9.26 -6.80 -4.14
N LEU A 47 8.78 -7.87 -4.76
CA LEU A 47 8.15 -8.99 -4.04
C LEU A 47 9.17 -9.72 -3.17
N ILE A 48 10.34 -10.03 -3.71
CA ILE A 48 11.41 -10.71 -2.97
C ILE A 48 11.95 -9.78 -1.88
N ALA A 49 12.21 -8.51 -2.18
CA ALA A 49 12.65 -7.53 -1.19
C ALA A 49 11.65 -7.43 -0.02
N GLN A 50 10.35 -7.40 -0.31
CA GLN A 50 9.30 -7.42 0.72
C GLN A 50 9.28 -8.73 1.51
N ALA A 51 9.35 -9.88 0.85
CA ALA A 51 9.35 -11.19 1.51
C ALA A 51 10.56 -11.35 2.44
N THR A 52 11.75 -10.96 1.97
CA THR A 52 12.99 -10.91 2.74
C THR A 52 12.84 -9.99 3.95
N ALA A 53 12.31 -8.78 3.74
CA ALA A 53 12.17 -7.80 4.81
C ALA A 53 11.16 -8.24 5.87
N VAL A 54 10.04 -8.85 5.50
CA VAL A 54 9.01 -9.33 6.44
C VAL A 54 9.47 -10.59 7.19
N SER A 55 10.24 -11.47 6.54
CA SER A 55 10.69 -12.75 7.11
C SER A 55 11.86 -12.63 8.08
N HIS A 56 12.61 -11.52 8.04
CA HIS A 56 13.72 -11.25 8.96
C HIS A 56 13.34 -10.21 10.00
N ARG A 57 13.41 -10.57 11.29
CA ARG A 57 12.99 -9.72 12.41
C ARG A 57 13.58 -8.30 12.34
N ASP A 58 14.88 -8.17 12.13
CA ASP A 58 15.56 -6.87 12.16
C ASP A 58 15.24 -6.02 10.92
N ARG A 59 15.15 -6.64 9.75
CA ARG A 59 14.73 -5.97 8.51
C ARG A 59 13.28 -5.48 8.64
N ARG A 60 12.40 -6.32 9.18
CA ARG A 60 11.00 -5.98 9.43
C ARG A 60 10.88 -4.81 10.40
N LEU A 61 11.64 -4.86 11.50
CA LEU A 61 11.67 -3.79 12.49
C LEU A 61 12.12 -2.46 11.86
N ARG A 62 13.16 -2.47 11.01
CA ARG A 62 13.64 -1.28 10.32
C ARG A 62 12.55 -0.66 9.45
N VAL A 63 11.90 -1.44 8.59
CA VAL A 63 10.84 -0.95 7.72
C VAL A 63 9.67 -0.39 8.55
N ALA A 64 9.27 -1.09 9.62
CA ALA A 64 8.21 -0.61 10.50
C ALA A 64 8.59 0.73 11.18
N ARG A 65 9.85 0.89 11.63
CA ARG A 65 10.35 2.16 12.20
C ARG A 65 10.34 3.28 11.17
N GLU A 66 10.75 2.98 9.95
CA GLU A 66 10.73 3.95 8.85
C GLU A 66 9.30 4.41 8.54
N MET A 67 8.34 3.49 8.50
CA MET A 67 6.91 3.83 8.38
C MET A 67 6.41 4.73 9.52
N TYR A 68 6.91 4.58 10.75
CA TYR A 68 6.59 5.53 11.82
C TYR A 68 7.27 6.89 11.58
N ARG A 69 8.56 6.90 11.21
CA ARG A 69 9.32 8.13 10.94
C ARG A 69 8.64 9.00 9.89
N MET A 70 8.15 8.40 8.81
CA MET A 70 7.39 9.09 7.75
C MET A 70 6.14 9.83 8.27
N ARG A 71 5.56 9.40 9.39
CA ARG A 71 4.37 10.01 10.02
C ARG A 71 4.70 11.13 11.01
N PHE A 72 5.97 11.32 11.35
CA PHE A 72 6.46 12.37 12.26
C PHE A 72 7.58 13.19 11.60
N PRO A 73 7.30 13.91 10.49
CA PRO A 73 8.31 14.70 9.81
C PRO A 73 8.91 15.75 10.76
N GLY A 74 10.24 15.79 10.84
CA GLY A 74 10.97 16.73 11.70
C GLY A 74 11.13 16.32 13.16
N GLU A 75 10.58 15.17 13.57
CA GLU A 75 10.79 14.64 14.92
C GLU A 75 11.84 13.52 14.95
N ASP A 76 12.75 13.55 15.92
CA ASP A 76 13.68 12.44 16.14
C ASP A 76 12.96 11.27 16.82
N THR A 77 12.87 10.15 16.10
CA THR A 77 12.27 8.90 16.55
C THR A 77 13.29 7.78 16.76
N THR A 78 14.58 8.08 16.57
CA THR A 78 15.68 7.10 16.47
C THR A 78 15.81 6.24 17.72
N ASN A 79 15.65 6.82 18.90
CA ASN A 79 15.80 6.13 20.19
C ASN A 79 14.50 5.60 20.78
N LEU A 80 13.36 5.77 20.09
CA LEU A 80 12.07 5.30 20.59
C LEU A 80 11.91 3.79 20.39
N THR A 81 11.38 3.08 21.38
CA THR A 81 10.96 1.68 21.23
C THR A 81 9.71 1.56 20.36
N MET A 82 9.43 0.37 19.83
CA MET A 82 8.20 0.13 19.05
C MET A 82 6.92 0.41 19.84
N GLN A 83 6.93 0.14 21.16
CA GLN A 83 5.79 0.46 22.02
C GLN A 83 5.58 1.98 22.15
N GLN A 84 6.67 2.74 22.30
CA GLN A 84 6.61 4.19 22.34
C GLN A 84 6.14 4.78 20.99
N LEU A 85 6.63 4.24 19.87
CA LEU A 85 6.17 4.63 18.54
C LEU A 85 4.67 4.40 18.35
N ARG A 86 4.15 3.23 18.74
CA ARG A 86 2.71 2.93 18.73
C ARG A 86 1.91 3.90 19.60
N GLY A 87 2.38 4.16 20.82
CA GLY A 87 1.72 5.09 21.73
C GLY A 87 1.66 6.53 21.18
N LYS A 88 2.78 6.98 20.60
CA LYS A 88 2.91 8.29 19.96
C LYS A 88 1.98 8.41 18.75
N GLU A 89 1.88 7.36 17.92
CA GLU A 89 0.96 7.33 16.78
C GLU A 89 -0.49 7.42 17.23
N GLY A 90 -0.89 6.66 18.25
CA GLY A 90 -2.23 6.77 18.81
C GLY A 90 -2.54 8.19 19.32
N ALA A 91 -1.57 8.86 19.95
CA ALA A 91 -1.72 10.25 20.39
C ALA A 91 -1.83 11.23 19.21
N ARG A 92 -1.01 11.04 18.15
CA ARG A 92 -1.03 11.84 16.92
C ARG A 92 -2.39 11.76 16.23
N VAL A 93 -2.92 10.55 16.05
CA VAL A 93 -4.23 10.33 15.41
C VAL A 93 -5.36 10.95 16.22
N ARG A 94 -5.36 10.75 17.55
CA ARG A 94 -6.37 11.40 18.43
C ARG A 94 -6.29 12.92 18.39
N ARG A 95 -5.08 13.49 18.30
CA ARG A 95 -4.88 14.93 18.16
C ARG A 95 -5.43 15.44 16.82
N CYS A 96 -5.12 14.76 15.72
CA CYS A 96 -5.65 15.07 14.40
C CYS A 96 -7.19 15.08 14.39
N TYR A 97 -7.84 14.08 15.00
CA TYR A 97 -9.31 14.11 15.14
C TYR A 97 -9.83 15.31 15.92
N ARG A 98 -9.20 15.67 17.05
CA ARG A 98 -9.61 16.87 17.82
C ARG A 98 -9.42 18.16 17.02
N GLU A 99 -8.29 18.31 16.35
CA GLU A 99 -8.00 19.49 15.52
C GLU A 99 -9.04 19.67 14.40
N HIS A 100 -9.42 18.57 13.72
CA HIS A 100 -10.45 18.65 12.69
C HIS A 100 -11.87 18.83 13.26
N ALA A 101 -12.17 18.25 14.44
CA ALA A 101 -13.42 18.49 15.16
C ALA A 101 -13.59 19.97 15.52
N GLU A 102 -12.55 20.57 16.11
CA GLU A 102 -12.51 21.99 16.45
C GLU A 102 -12.62 22.87 15.21
N ARG A 103 -11.87 22.56 14.15
CA ARG A 103 -11.87 23.31 12.89
C ARG A 103 -13.25 23.34 12.22
N THR A 104 -14.00 22.25 12.27
CA THR A 104 -15.28 22.14 11.54
C THR A 104 -16.51 22.29 12.43
N GLY A 105 -16.34 22.33 13.75
CA GLY A 105 -17.44 22.34 14.72
C GLY A 105 -18.18 21.00 14.85
N VAL A 106 -17.66 19.93 14.25
CA VAL A 106 -18.25 18.58 14.34
C VAL A 106 -17.91 17.96 15.68
N THR A 107 -18.93 17.53 16.42
CA THR A 107 -18.73 16.79 17.68
C THR A 107 -18.00 15.47 17.42
N TRP A 108 -16.88 15.25 18.10
CA TRP A 108 -16.10 14.01 18.02
C TRP A 108 -15.98 13.35 19.40
N ASN A 109 -16.46 12.12 19.50
CA ASN A 109 -16.34 11.31 20.71
C ASN A 109 -15.23 10.26 20.55
N ASN A 110 -15.45 9.32 19.65
CA ASN A 110 -14.59 8.17 19.41
C ASN A 110 -14.80 7.64 17.98
N ARG A 111 -13.82 6.85 17.53
CA ARG A 111 -13.95 6.10 16.28
C ARG A 111 -14.79 4.86 16.56
N GLU A 112 -15.98 4.80 15.96
CA GLU A 112 -16.86 3.63 15.99
C GLU A 112 -17.00 3.07 14.57
N TYR A 113 -16.71 1.79 14.42
CA TYR A 113 -16.86 1.10 13.16
C TYR A 113 -17.61 -0.20 13.40
N ASN A 114 -18.86 -0.23 12.92
CA ASN A 114 -19.64 -1.45 12.81
C ASN A 114 -19.72 -1.85 11.32
N PRO A 115 -19.03 -2.93 10.88
CA PRO A 115 -19.11 -3.39 9.50
C PRO A 115 -20.51 -3.84 9.09
N ASP A 116 -21.37 -4.22 10.05
CA ASP A 116 -22.72 -4.74 9.81
C ASP A 116 -23.81 -3.65 9.89
N ASP A 117 -23.49 -2.45 10.39
CA ASP A 117 -24.43 -1.32 10.49
C ASP A 117 -23.74 0.01 10.18
N PHE A 118 -23.65 0.32 8.89
CA PHE A 118 -23.11 1.58 8.41
C PHE A 118 -24.02 2.77 8.75
N SER A 119 -25.34 2.61 8.66
CA SER A 119 -26.32 3.68 8.87
C SER A 119 -26.50 4.09 10.33
N GLY A 120 -26.24 3.18 11.28
CA GLY A 120 -26.36 3.43 12.71
C GLY A 120 -25.20 4.25 13.32
N SER A 121 -24.12 4.48 12.55
CA SER A 121 -23.01 5.33 12.99
C SER A 121 -23.31 6.81 12.80
N ASP A 122 -22.69 7.68 13.60
CA ASP A 122 -22.79 9.12 13.39
C ASP A 122 -22.21 9.57 12.02
N PRO A 123 -22.57 10.77 11.52
CA PRO A 123 -22.13 11.27 10.22
C PRO A 123 -20.62 11.23 9.98
N VAL A 124 -19.81 11.57 10.99
CA VAL A 124 -18.35 11.62 10.85
C VAL A 124 -17.74 10.23 10.80
N ASN A 125 -18.26 9.27 11.56
CA ASN A 125 -17.85 7.86 11.50
C ASN A 125 -18.25 7.19 10.18
N GLN A 126 -19.41 7.55 9.62
CA GLN A 126 -19.80 7.13 8.26
C GLN A 126 -18.83 7.67 7.21
N ALA A 127 -18.54 8.97 7.27
CA ALA A 127 -17.60 9.62 6.37
C ALA A 127 -16.18 9.03 6.52
N LEU A 128 -15.66 8.84 7.73
CA LEU A 128 -14.35 8.23 7.95
C LEU A 128 -14.28 6.81 7.37
N SER A 129 -15.31 6.00 7.56
CA SER A 129 -15.38 4.64 7.00
C SER A 129 -15.35 4.67 5.48
N ALA A 130 -16.16 5.54 4.86
CA ALA A 130 -16.17 5.72 3.42
C ALA A 130 -14.80 6.19 2.91
N ALA A 131 -14.21 7.23 3.53
CA ALA A 131 -12.94 7.82 3.13
C ALA A 131 -11.77 6.83 3.28
N HIS A 132 -11.70 6.07 4.37
CA HIS A 132 -10.66 5.06 4.54
C HIS A 132 -10.80 3.94 3.51
N ALA A 133 -12.02 3.46 3.23
CA ALA A 133 -12.24 2.48 2.17
C ALA A 133 -11.76 2.99 0.80
N CYS A 134 -11.94 4.29 0.53
CA CYS A 134 -11.42 4.96 -0.65
C CYS A 134 -9.89 4.83 -0.75
N LEU A 135 -9.22 5.24 0.32
CA LEU A 135 -7.76 5.25 0.38
C LEU A 135 -7.19 3.84 0.29
N TYR A 136 -7.82 2.86 0.95
CA TYR A 136 -7.42 1.46 0.88
C TYR A 136 -7.51 0.92 -0.55
N GLY A 137 -8.55 1.27 -1.31
CA GLY A 137 -8.68 0.88 -2.70
C GLY A 137 -7.55 1.42 -3.58
N VAL A 138 -7.26 2.71 -3.45
CA VAL A 138 -6.17 3.38 -4.17
C VAL A 138 -4.81 2.76 -3.83
N VAL A 139 -4.50 2.60 -2.54
CA VAL A 139 -3.24 2.03 -2.07
C VAL A 139 -3.08 0.57 -2.51
N HIS A 140 -4.14 -0.23 -2.42
CA HIS A 140 -4.13 -1.61 -2.89
C HIS A 140 -3.80 -1.67 -4.39
N ALA A 141 -4.46 -0.85 -5.21
CA ALA A 141 -4.18 -0.78 -6.64
C ALA A 141 -2.71 -0.45 -6.94
N VAL A 142 -2.09 0.46 -6.19
CA VAL A 142 -0.66 0.78 -6.33
C VAL A 142 0.22 -0.41 -5.94
N ILE A 143 -0.04 -1.05 -4.80
CA ILE A 143 0.75 -2.18 -4.29
C ILE A 143 0.81 -3.31 -5.34
N VAL A 144 -0.33 -3.72 -5.88
CA VAL A 144 -0.37 -4.81 -6.87
C VAL A 144 0.21 -4.36 -8.22
N ALA A 145 0.05 -3.10 -8.59
CA ALA A 145 0.63 -2.56 -9.81
C ALA A 145 2.17 -2.63 -9.78
N VAL A 146 2.80 -2.26 -8.66
CA VAL A 146 4.26 -2.32 -8.50
C VAL A 146 4.80 -3.73 -8.21
N GLY A 147 3.94 -4.75 -8.17
CA GLY A 147 4.34 -6.15 -7.95
C GLY A 147 4.65 -6.50 -6.50
N ALA A 148 4.24 -5.67 -5.53
CA ALA A 148 4.32 -6.02 -4.11
C ALA A 148 3.09 -6.82 -3.66
N SER A 149 3.23 -7.58 -2.58
CA SER A 149 2.16 -8.37 -1.97
C SER A 149 1.33 -7.56 -0.97
N PRO A 150 -0.01 -7.49 -1.12
CA PRO A 150 -0.90 -6.82 -0.17
C PRO A 150 -0.92 -7.46 1.23
N GLY A 151 -0.64 -8.76 1.34
CA GLY A 151 -0.72 -9.51 2.59
C GLY A 151 0.54 -9.45 3.45
N LEU A 152 1.69 -9.09 2.87
CA LEU A 152 2.98 -9.06 3.57
C LEU A 152 3.21 -7.71 4.28
N GLY A 153 2.51 -7.52 5.40
CA GLY A 153 2.62 -6.31 6.24
C GLY A 153 3.80 -6.32 7.21
N PHE A 154 4.23 -5.12 7.60
CA PHE A 154 5.28 -4.83 8.56
C PHE A 154 4.72 -4.47 9.93
N VAL A 155 3.72 -3.58 10.00
CA VAL A 155 3.05 -3.16 11.24
C VAL A 155 1.79 -3.98 11.48
N HIS A 156 0.90 -4.06 10.50
CA HIS A 156 -0.28 -4.93 10.53
C HIS A 156 0.08 -6.37 10.11
N THR A 157 -0.65 -7.35 10.65
CA THR A 157 -0.46 -8.78 10.34
C THR A 157 -1.78 -9.55 10.37
N GLY A 158 -1.82 -10.73 9.76
CA GLY A 158 -2.95 -11.67 9.88
C GLY A 158 -4.12 -11.38 8.96
N HIS A 159 -3.95 -10.47 7.99
CA HIS A 159 -4.98 -10.11 7.02
C HIS A 159 -4.38 -10.06 5.62
N ASP A 160 -5.16 -10.45 4.60
CA ASP A 160 -4.78 -10.37 3.18
C ASP A 160 -4.44 -8.95 2.66
N ARG A 161 -4.66 -7.94 3.50
CA ARG A 161 -4.49 -6.50 3.22
C ARG A 161 -3.60 -5.82 4.25
N SER A 162 -2.82 -6.57 5.03
CA SER A 162 -1.95 -6.00 6.06
C SER A 162 -1.03 -4.90 5.53
N PHE A 163 -0.39 -5.10 4.38
CA PHE A 163 0.47 -4.07 3.78
C PHE A 163 -0.33 -2.89 3.21
N VAL A 164 -1.58 -3.11 2.77
CA VAL A 164 -2.49 -2.02 2.38
C VAL A 164 -2.76 -1.09 3.56
N TYR A 165 -3.01 -1.64 4.75
CA TYR A 165 -3.24 -0.85 5.96
C TYR A 165 -1.98 -0.08 6.38
N ASP A 166 -0.82 -0.72 6.32
CA ASP A 166 0.47 -0.08 6.63
C ASP A 166 0.73 1.15 5.77
N ILE A 167 0.58 1.02 4.45
CA ILE A 167 0.83 2.10 3.51
C ILE A 167 -0.27 3.17 3.60
N ALA A 168 -1.54 2.78 3.77
CA ALA A 168 -2.63 3.75 3.88
C ALA A 168 -2.52 4.63 5.12
N ASP A 169 -2.02 4.10 6.25
CA ASP A 169 -1.80 4.87 7.48
C ASP A 169 -0.84 6.06 7.30
N LEU A 170 0.02 6.02 6.29
CA LEU A 170 0.91 7.12 5.94
C LEU A 170 0.16 8.36 5.43
N TYR A 171 -1.05 8.19 4.88
CA TYR A 171 -1.80 9.26 4.20
C TYR A 171 -3.13 9.60 4.87
N LYS A 172 -3.59 8.83 5.85
CA LYS A 172 -4.90 9.02 6.48
C LYS A 172 -5.12 10.43 7.02
N ALA A 173 -4.10 10.97 7.72
CA ALA A 173 -4.15 12.30 8.34
C ALA A 173 -4.17 13.44 7.31
N ASP A 174 -3.54 13.25 6.15
CA ASP A 174 -3.44 14.30 5.11
C ASP A 174 -4.69 14.35 4.21
N ILE A 175 -5.40 13.23 4.12
CA ILE A 175 -6.45 13.02 3.12
C ILE A 175 -7.78 12.66 3.78
N THR A 176 -7.87 11.46 4.34
CA THR A 176 -9.18 10.89 4.71
C THR A 176 -9.81 11.53 5.94
N ILE A 177 -9.00 11.89 6.94
CA ILE A 177 -9.51 12.51 8.17
C ILE A 177 -10.05 13.93 7.87
N PRO A 178 -9.29 14.85 7.21
CA PRO A 178 -9.82 16.15 6.85
C PRO A 178 -11.12 16.07 6.04
N VAL A 179 -11.13 15.23 4.99
CA VAL A 179 -12.30 15.06 4.12
C VAL A 179 -13.52 14.57 4.89
N ALA A 180 -13.36 13.60 5.78
CA ALA A 180 -14.48 13.07 6.54
C ALA A 180 -15.12 14.12 7.45
N PHE A 181 -14.30 14.96 8.10
CA PHE A 181 -14.81 16.06 8.93
C PHE A 181 -15.45 17.17 8.11
N ASP A 182 -14.92 17.48 6.93
CA ASP A 182 -15.52 18.46 6.01
C ASP A 182 -16.91 18.01 5.52
N ILE A 183 -17.06 16.73 5.16
CA ILE A 183 -18.35 16.16 4.73
C ILE A 183 -19.35 16.10 5.90
N ALA A 184 -18.90 15.70 7.08
CA ALA A 184 -19.78 15.68 8.25
C ALA A 184 -20.29 17.08 8.61
N ALA A 185 -19.45 18.12 8.42
CA ALA A 185 -19.82 19.51 8.66
C ALA A 185 -20.71 20.10 7.56
N SER A 186 -20.68 19.56 6.34
CA SER A 186 -21.45 20.09 5.21
C SER A 186 -22.95 19.84 5.31
N GLY A 187 -23.40 19.00 6.27
CA GLY A 187 -24.79 18.59 6.39
C GLY A 187 -25.27 17.73 5.21
N SER A 188 -24.37 17.01 4.55
CA SER A 188 -24.71 16.15 3.41
C SER A 188 -25.75 15.09 3.81
N ALA A 189 -26.79 14.95 2.98
CA ALA A 189 -27.78 13.87 3.11
C ALA A 189 -27.23 12.52 2.63
N ASP A 190 -26.22 12.54 1.75
CA ASP A 190 -25.62 11.36 1.10
C ASP A 190 -24.13 11.27 1.44
N ILE A 191 -23.83 11.12 2.74
CA ILE A 191 -22.46 11.15 3.30
C ILE A 191 -21.51 10.21 2.58
N GLY A 192 -21.92 8.95 2.35
CA GLY A 192 -21.08 7.95 1.70
C GLY A 192 -20.66 8.36 0.27
N PRO A 193 -21.61 8.60 -0.65
CA PRO A 193 -21.34 9.11 -1.99
C PRO A 193 -20.51 10.40 -2.01
N ASP A 194 -20.86 11.41 -1.22
CA ASP A 194 -20.15 12.69 -1.20
C ASP A 194 -18.72 12.55 -0.68
N THR A 195 -18.51 11.74 0.34
CA THR A 195 -17.17 11.42 0.84
C THR A 195 -16.31 10.77 -0.23
N ARG A 196 -16.86 9.79 -0.97
CA ARG A 196 -16.12 9.14 -2.06
C ARG A 196 -15.72 10.13 -3.14
N ARG A 197 -16.61 11.05 -3.51
CA ARG A 197 -16.31 12.14 -4.47
C ARG A 197 -15.23 13.09 -3.95
N ALA A 198 -15.30 13.49 -2.69
CA ALA A 198 -14.33 14.40 -2.09
C ALA A 198 -12.93 13.76 -1.98
N VAL A 199 -12.83 12.49 -1.55
CA VAL A 199 -11.53 11.79 -1.55
C VAL A 199 -11.00 11.66 -2.98
N ARG A 200 -11.85 11.26 -3.92
CA ARG A 200 -11.53 11.14 -5.34
C ARG A 200 -10.93 12.44 -5.90
N ASP A 201 -11.55 13.57 -5.63
CA ASP A 201 -11.09 14.86 -6.17
C ASP A 201 -9.75 15.26 -5.54
N ARG A 202 -9.50 14.88 -4.27
CA ARG A 202 -8.22 15.10 -3.59
C ARG A 202 -7.08 14.20 -4.07
N VAL A 203 -7.38 13.07 -4.72
CA VAL A 203 -6.38 12.14 -5.30
C VAL A 203 -6.26 12.22 -6.81
N HIS A 204 -7.12 13.02 -7.46
CA HIS A 204 -7.32 13.04 -8.92
C HIS A 204 -6.04 13.36 -9.71
N ASP A 205 -5.20 14.28 -9.21
CA ASP A 205 -4.04 14.78 -9.95
C ASP A 205 -2.84 13.83 -9.94
N GLY A 206 -3.01 12.59 -9.47
CA GLY A 206 -1.98 11.54 -9.50
C GLY A 206 -0.86 11.70 -8.48
N ALA A 207 -0.73 12.87 -7.85
CA ALA A 207 0.33 13.15 -6.88
C ALA A 207 0.39 12.13 -5.72
N LEU A 208 -0.76 11.63 -5.26
CA LEU A 208 -0.79 10.57 -4.25
C LEU A 208 -0.29 9.23 -4.80
N LEU A 209 -0.65 8.86 -6.03
CA LEU A 209 -0.21 7.60 -6.65
C LEU A 209 1.30 7.60 -6.80
N ASP A 210 1.87 8.69 -7.34
CA ASP A 210 3.32 8.85 -7.51
C ASP A 210 4.06 8.88 -6.18
N ARG A 211 3.50 9.54 -5.17
CA ARG A 211 4.03 9.49 -3.79
C ARG A 211 3.98 8.06 -3.25
N CYS A 212 2.87 7.35 -3.42
CA CYS A 212 2.69 5.98 -2.93
C CYS A 212 3.68 5.00 -3.55
N VAL A 213 3.91 5.09 -4.87
CA VAL A 213 4.93 4.29 -5.57
C VAL A 213 6.32 4.58 -5.01
N ARG A 214 6.69 5.86 -4.85
CA ARG A 214 7.99 6.26 -4.30
C ARG A 214 8.19 5.77 -2.88
N ASP A 215 7.17 5.92 -2.03
CA ASP A 215 7.22 5.52 -0.63
C ASP A 215 7.35 3.99 -0.49
N ILE A 216 6.59 3.20 -1.27
CA ILE A 216 6.73 1.73 -1.30
C ILE A 216 8.13 1.32 -1.76
N ARG A 217 8.64 1.92 -2.86
CA ARG A 217 9.98 1.62 -3.36
C ARG A 217 11.05 1.97 -2.34
N SER A 218 10.96 3.13 -1.71
CA SER A 218 11.88 3.56 -0.65
C SER A 218 11.88 2.57 0.53
N LEU A 219 10.70 2.21 1.03
CA LEU A 219 10.56 1.28 2.16
C LEU A 219 11.15 -0.10 1.87
N LEU A 220 11.01 -0.60 0.64
CA LEU A 220 11.38 -1.97 0.28
C LEU A 220 12.79 -2.10 -0.30
N LEU A 221 13.31 -1.07 -0.98
CA LEU A 221 14.55 -1.14 -1.75
C LEU A 221 15.71 -0.36 -1.13
N THR A 222 15.54 0.28 0.03
CA THR A 222 16.65 0.98 0.69
C THR A 222 17.76 -0.01 1.10
N PRO A 223 19.02 0.20 0.66
CA PRO A 223 20.19 -0.65 0.97
C PRO A 223 20.43 -0.89 2.47
N THR A 224 21.06 -2.01 2.82
CA THR A 224 21.17 -2.55 4.18
C THR A 224 22.53 -3.19 4.48
N PRO A 225 23.15 -2.89 5.64
CA PRO A 225 24.41 -3.53 6.03
C PRO A 225 24.28 -5.00 6.51
N SER A 226 23.10 -5.62 6.51
CA SER A 226 22.82 -6.82 7.32
C SER A 226 22.66 -8.13 6.52
N GLY A 227 23.78 -8.72 6.12
CA GLY A 227 23.89 -10.15 5.75
C GLY A 227 23.52 -10.51 4.31
N PRO A 228 23.70 -11.80 3.91
CA PRO A 228 24.38 -12.27 2.69
C PRO A 228 23.59 -12.15 1.38
N ILE A 229 22.59 -11.28 1.31
CA ILE A 229 21.91 -11.00 0.06
C ILE A 229 22.66 -9.84 -0.57
N ASP A 230 23.46 -10.14 -1.59
CA ASP A 230 24.20 -9.14 -2.36
C ASP A 230 23.20 -8.10 -2.88
N GLU A 231 23.36 -6.85 -2.48
CA GLU A 231 22.42 -5.79 -2.84
C GLU A 231 22.58 -5.36 -4.31
N GLN A 232 23.69 -5.73 -4.96
CA GLN A 232 23.88 -5.61 -6.41
C GLN A 232 22.85 -6.43 -7.20
N TRP A 233 22.38 -7.56 -6.63
CA TRP A 233 21.37 -8.43 -7.24
C TRP A 233 20.04 -7.73 -7.50
N LEU A 234 19.62 -6.81 -6.63
CA LEU A 234 18.40 -6.03 -6.86
C LEU A 234 18.61 -5.04 -8.02
N ASP A 235 19.79 -4.44 -8.17
CA ASP A 235 20.00 -3.41 -9.19
C ASP A 235 20.21 -3.98 -10.61
N ASP A 236 20.80 -5.17 -10.76
CA ASP A 236 20.92 -5.87 -12.06
C ASP A 236 19.57 -6.35 -12.64
N ASP A 237 18.61 -6.65 -11.77
CA ASP A 237 17.24 -7.09 -12.11
C ASP A 237 16.37 -5.99 -12.75
N ALA A 238 16.77 -4.72 -12.60
CA ALA A 238 16.03 -3.59 -13.17
C ALA A 238 16.22 -3.44 -14.69
N GLU A 239 17.32 -3.96 -15.24
CA GLU A 239 17.71 -3.76 -16.63
C GLU A 239 17.43 -4.95 -17.55
N ASN A 240 17.21 -6.15 -17.03
CA ASN A 240 16.95 -7.34 -17.84
C ASN A 240 15.72 -8.12 -17.35
N ASP A 241 14.69 -8.21 -18.20
CA ASP A 241 13.54 -9.14 -18.12
C ASP A 241 14.01 -10.61 -18.33
N SER A 242 15.13 -10.97 -17.70
CA SER A 242 15.83 -12.24 -17.86
C SER A 242 15.45 -13.18 -16.72
N VAL A 243 14.87 -14.33 -17.06
CA VAL A 243 14.67 -15.42 -16.12
C VAL A 243 16.04 -15.97 -15.71
N ARG A 244 16.23 -16.28 -14.42
CA ARG A 244 17.44 -16.90 -13.87
C ARG A 244 17.07 -18.19 -13.13
N LEU A 245 18.05 -19.07 -12.95
CA LEU A 245 17.92 -20.30 -12.17
C LEU A 245 18.57 -20.08 -10.81
N TRP A 246 17.85 -20.41 -9.74
CA TRP A 246 18.37 -20.36 -8.38
C TRP A 246 19.22 -21.59 -8.07
N ASP A 247 20.37 -21.40 -7.43
CA ASP A 247 21.28 -22.45 -6.96
C ASP A 247 21.38 -22.49 -5.43
N GLU A 248 21.71 -23.64 -4.87
CA GLU A 248 21.78 -23.86 -3.41
C GLU A 248 22.91 -23.08 -2.73
N ASP A 249 23.97 -22.78 -3.48
CA ASP A 249 25.08 -21.93 -3.05
C ASP A 249 24.69 -20.43 -3.00
N GLY A 250 23.45 -20.10 -3.40
CA GLY A 250 22.93 -18.73 -3.44
C GLY A 250 23.30 -17.97 -4.71
N GLU A 251 23.97 -18.62 -5.66
CA GLU A 251 24.24 -18.07 -6.98
C GLU A 251 23.00 -18.16 -7.89
N GLU A 252 22.90 -17.23 -8.85
CA GLU A 252 21.89 -17.28 -9.89
C GLU A 252 22.54 -17.57 -11.25
N LEU A 253 22.11 -18.66 -11.86
CA LEU A 253 22.60 -19.09 -13.16
C LEU A 253 21.72 -18.51 -14.28
N ALA A 254 22.33 -18.19 -15.43
CA ALA A 254 21.58 -17.73 -16.59
C ALA A 254 20.62 -18.81 -17.08
N SER A 255 19.34 -18.47 -17.31
CA SER A 255 18.41 -19.39 -17.95
C SER A 255 18.75 -19.60 -19.43
N GLY A 256 18.22 -20.68 -20.04
CA GLY A 256 18.43 -20.98 -21.46
C GLY A 256 19.78 -21.61 -21.80
N ARG A 257 20.57 -22.01 -20.79
CA ARG A 257 21.80 -22.81 -20.95
C ARG A 257 21.60 -24.22 -20.40
N ASN A 258 22.20 -25.21 -21.06
CA ASN A 258 22.27 -26.58 -20.54
C ASN A 258 23.51 -26.72 -19.64
N TYR A 259 23.30 -26.99 -18.35
CA TYR A 259 24.37 -27.17 -17.36
C TYR A 259 24.81 -28.63 -17.21
N GLY A 260 24.29 -29.54 -18.04
CA GLY A 260 24.70 -30.95 -18.09
C GLY A 260 26.09 -31.10 -18.69
N GLY A 261 27.12 -31.06 -17.85
CA GLY A 261 28.52 -31.33 -18.22
C GLY A 261 29.33 -32.09 -17.17
N GLY A 262 28.76 -32.38 -15.99
CA GLY A 262 29.35 -33.31 -15.02
C GLY A 262 28.84 -34.73 -15.26
N GLU A 263 29.71 -35.73 -15.24
CA GLU A 263 29.32 -37.14 -15.20
C GLU A 263 28.34 -37.36 -14.05
N VAL A 264 27.07 -37.57 -14.39
CA VAL A 264 26.07 -38.04 -13.45
C VAL A 264 26.15 -39.56 -13.51
N ASP A 265 26.85 -40.16 -12.55
CA ASP A 265 26.88 -41.61 -12.38
C ASP A 265 25.50 -42.04 -11.86
N PHE A 266 24.79 -42.86 -12.64
CA PHE A 266 23.45 -43.36 -12.32
C PHE A 266 23.50 -44.59 -11.41
#